data_AF-A0A0G4KRZ1-F1
#
_entry.id   AF-A0A0G4KRZ1-F1
#
_cell.length_a   1.000
_cell.length_b   1.000
_cell.length_c   1.000
_cell.angle_alpha   90.00
_cell.angle_beta   90.00
_cell.angle_gamma   90.00
#
_symmetry.space_group_name_H-M   'P 1'
#
loop_
_entity.id
_entity.type
_entity.pdbx_description
1 polymer ?
#
loop_
_entity_poly.entity_id
_entity_poly.type
_entity_poly.pdbx_seq_one_letter_code
_entity_poly.pdbx_strand_id
1 'polypeptide(L)'
;MHAAYAKSFHDGSLVSFLESQRQWIRDKGPMVESNIGFIETYRDPAGIRGEWEGVIPFLEQKIPKEEDKQDGSLIHDSVTADDIAAVVSRITGIPVSKLTSGHIQKLVHMEDALQASVRGQDEAIKAVSNAVRLQRAGLSGDNRPLASFFFLGPTGVGKTELCKKLAGFLFSTESAVVRFDMSEFQEKHTISRLIGAPSGYVGYEDAGQLTEA
;
A
#
# COMPACT_ATOMS: atom_id res chain seq x y z
N MET A 1 -37.29 -10.58 -0.48
CA MET A 1 -35.89 -10.74 -0.91
C MET A 1 -35.12 -11.88 -0.21
N HIS A 2 -35.60 -12.49 0.89
CA HIS A 2 -34.89 -13.57 1.60
C HIS A 2 -35.56 -14.96 1.57
N ALA A 3 -36.69 -15.11 0.86
CA ALA A 3 -37.49 -16.34 0.92
C ALA A 3 -36.77 -17.56 0.32
N ALA A 4 -36.03 -17.40 -0.79
CA ALA A 4 -35.34 -18.51 -1.45
C ALA A 4 -34.14 -19.03 -0.65
N TYR A 5 -33.36 -18.14 -0.03
CA TYR A 5 -32.24 -18.51 0.83
C TYR A 5 -32.72 -19.26 2.08
N ALA A 6 -33.74 -18.73 2.78
CA ALA A 6 -34.32 -19.39 3.94
C ALA A 6 -34.90 -20.77 3.61
N LYS A 7 -35.52 -20.91 2.42
CA LYS A 7 -36.06 -22.20 1.95
C LYS A 7 -34.97 -23.23 1.66
N SER A 8 -33.79 -22.80 1.18
CA SER A 8 -32.67 -23.71 0.91
C SER A 8 -32.19 -24.47 2.15
N PHE A 9 -32.29 -23.87 3.34
CA PHE A 9 -31.96 -24.53 4.61
C PHE A 9 -32.99 -25.58 5.05
N HIS A 10 -34.24 -25.42 4.65
CA HIS A 10 -35.28 -26.42 4.92
C HIS A 10 -35.17 -27.62 3.99
N ASP A 11 -34.74 -27.39 2.75
CA ASP A 11 -34.70 -28.42 1.71
C ASP A 11 -33.37 -29.21 1.74
N GLY A 12 -32.31 -28.65 2.35
CA GLY A 12 -31.00 -29.28 2.55
C GLY A 12 -30.21 -29.57 1.26
N SER A 13 -30.72 -29.14 0.10
CA SER A 13 -30.12 -29.40 -1.21
C SER A 13 -29.04 -28.37 -1.55
N LEU A 14 -27.87 -28.88 -1.91
CA LEU A 14 -26.71 -28.06 -2.28
C LEU A 14 -26.94 -27.28 -3.58
N VAL A 15 -27.78 -27.81 -4.47
CA VAL A 15 -28.14 -27.14 -5.73
C VAL A 15 -29.03 -25.92 -5.48
N SER A 16 -30.04 -26.04 -4.62
CA SER A 16 -30.93 -24.92 -4.29
C SER A 16 -30.22 -23.84 -3.47
N PHE A 17 -29.25 -24.21 -2.64
CA PHE A 17 -28.34 -23.26 -2.00
C PHE A 17 -27.56 -22.45 -3.05
N LEU A 18 -26.89 -23.12 -4.00
CA LEU A 18 -26.11 -22.45 -5.05
C LEU A 18 -26.95 -21.57 -5.98
N GLU A 19 -28.17 -21.98 -6.31
CA GLU A 19 -29.10 -21.16 -7.11
C GLU A 19 -29.58 -19.91 -6.36
N SER A 20 -29.80 -20.02 -5.04
CA SER A 20 -30.15 -18.85 -4.22
C SER A 20 -29.04 -17.79 -4.20
N GLN A 21 -27.78 -18.22 -4.29
CA GLN A 21 -26.61 -17.33 -4.37
C GLN A 21 -26.49 -16.66 -5.75
N ARG A 22 -26.94 -17.30 -6.83
CA ARG A 22 -26.93 -16.70 -8.18
C ARG A 22 -27.87 -15.49 -8.28
N GLN A 23 -28.96 -15.48 -7.53
CA GLN A 23 -29.89 -14.34 -7.48
C GLN A 23 -29.27 -13.12 -6.77
N TRP A 24 -28.22 -13.31 -5.97
CA TRP A 24 -27.45 -12.25 -5.31
C TRP A 24 -26.50 -11.52 -6.28
N ILE A 25 -26.06 -12.20 -7.34
CA ILE A 25 -25.06 -11.69 -8.29
C ILE A 25 -25.68 -10.83 -9.41
N ARG A 26 -26.99 -10.94 -9.66
CA ARG A 26 -27.68 -10.09 -10.63
C ARG A 26 -28.43 -8.95 -9.92
N ASP A 27 -28.09 -7.73 -10.31
CA ASP A 27 -28.93 -6.51 -10.25
C ASP A 27 -28.76 -5.45 -9.16
N LYS A 28 -27.70 -5.42 -8.34
CA LYS A 28 -27.34 -4.16 -7.61
C LYS A 28 -25.83 -3.95 -7.40
N GLY A 29 -25.02 -4.29 -8.41
CA GLY A 29 -23.64 -3.83 -8.45
C GLY A 29 -23.57 -2.42 -9.04
N PRO A 30 -22.81 -1.47 -8.47
CA PRO A 30 -22.48 -0.23 -9.15
C PRO A 30 -21.77 -0.53 -10.48
N MET A 31 -21.83 0.39 -11.44
CA MET A 31 -21.06 0.27 -12.68
C MET A 31 -19.57 0.29 -12.32
N VAL A 32 -18.90 -0.86 -12.39
CA VAL A 32 -17.48 -0.99 -12.06
C VAL A 32 -16.68 -0.69 -13.32
N GLU A 33 -16.00 0.46 -13.36
CA GLU A 33 -15.20 0.87 -14.52
C GLU A 33 -13.79 0.27 -14.50
N SER A 34 -13.29 -0.17 -13.35
CA SER A 34 -11.94 -0.74 -13.22
C SER A 34 -11.89 -1.80 -12.13
N ASN A 35 -11.38 -2.97 -12.50
CA ASN A 35 -11.09 -4.08 -11.59
C ASN A 35 -9.58 -4.14 -11.35
N ILE A 36 -9.15 -3.97 -10.10
CA ILE A 36 -7.77 -4.32 -9.71
C ILE A 36 -7.84 -5.70 -9.07
N GLY A 37 -7.34 -6.69 -9.81
CA GLY A 37 -7.11 -8.04 -9.29
C GLY A 37 -5.76 -8.12 -8.61
N PHE A 38 -5.70 -8.70 -7.41
CA PHE A 38 -4.44 -9.03 -6.77
C PHE A 38 -4.45 -10.51 -6.32
N ILE A 39 -3.27 -11.12 -6.41
CA ILE A 39 -3.04 -12.49 -5.95
C ILE A 39 -2.17 -12.37 -4.70
N GLU A 40 -2.75 -12.69 -3.55
CA GLU A 40 -1.99 -12.80 -2.30
C GLU A 40 -1.65 -14.26 -2.03
N THR A 41 -0.36 -14.55 -1.92
CA THR A 41 0.08 -15.80 -1.30
C THR A 41 -0.07 -15.70 0.21
N TYR A 42 -1.11 -16.34 0.75
CA TYR A 42 -1.24 -16.55 2.18
C TYR A 42 -0.64 -17.90 2.58
N ARG A 43 -0.14 -17.98 3.81
CA ARG A 43 0.33 -19.23 4.41
C ARG A 43 -0.55 -19.51 5.61
N ASP A 44 -1.26 -20.63 5.57
CA ASP A 44 -2.15 -21.01 6.66
C ASP A 44 -1.36 -21.34 7.93
N PRO A 45 -2.04 -21.45 9.10
CA PRO A 45 -1.39 -21.84 10.35
C PRO A 45 -0.69 -23.21 10.30
N ALA A 46 -1.00 -24.05 9.31
CA ALA A 46 -0.37 -25.35 9.07
C ALA A 46 0.85 -25.27 8.11
N GLY A 47 1.19 -24.08 7.60
CA GLY A 47 2.34 -23.84 6.73
C GLY A 47 2.09 -24.08 5.24
N ILE A 48 0.85 -24.38 4.83
CA ILE A 48 0.46 -24.62 3.44
C ILE A 48 0.29 -23.29 2.73
N ARG A 49 0.87 -23.18 1.54
CA ARG A 49 0.78 -21.98 0.69
C ARG A 49 -0.52 -22.03 -0.11
N GLY A 50 -1.38 -21.04 0.06
CA GLY A 50 -2.57 -20.83 -0.75
C GLY A 50 -2.47 -19.53 -1.52
N GLU A 51 -3.10 -19.47 -2.69
CA GLU A 51 -3.27 -18.25 -3.48
C GLU A 51 -4.70 -17.77 -3.30
N TRP A 52 -4.86 -16.50 -2.91
CA TRP A 52 -6.15 -15.85 -2.78
C TRP A 52 -6.30 -14.80 -3.88
N GLU A 53 -7.32 -14.96 -4.72
CA GLU A 53 -7.67 -13.98 -5.75
C GLU A 53 -8.72 -13.02 -5.18
N GLY A 54 -8.30 -11.78 -4.94
CA GLY A 54 -9.17 -10.68 -4.53
C GLY A 54 -9.43 -9.73 -5.69
N VAL A 55 -10.68 -9.30 -5.87
CA VAL A 55 -11.05 -8.22 -6.80
C VAL A 55 -11.54 -7.05 -5.97
N ILE A 56 -10.88 -5.90 -6.09
CA ILE A 56 -11.36 -4.64 -5.50
C ILE A 56 -12.15 -3.91 -6.60
N PRO A 57 -13.49 -3.86 -6.52
CA PRO A 57 -14.28 -2.99 -7.38
C PRO A 57 -14.11 -1.55 -6.91
N PHE A 58 -13.59 -0.68 -7.77
CA PHE A 58 -13.59 0.76 -7.51
C PHE A 58 -14.97 1.34 -7.83
N LEU A 59 -15.57 1.96 -6.82
CA LEU A 59 -16.85 2.65 -6.89
C LEU A 59 -16.59 4.14 -7.16
N GLU A 60 -16.67 4.59 -8.41
CA GLU A 60 -16.97 6.00 -8.70
C GLU A 60 -18.47 6.25 -8.55
N GLN A 61 -19.05 5.92 -7.38
CA GLN A 61 -20.32 6.54 -7.06
C GLN A 61 -20.04 8.03 -6.97
N LYS A 62 -20.75 8.83 -7.78
CA LYS A 62 -21.03 10.22 -7.43
C LYS A 62 -21.67 10.18 -6.05
N ILE A 63 -20.82 10.23 -5.01
CA ILE A 63 -21.23 10.55 -3.66
C ILE A 63 -22.05 11.82 -3.86
N PRO A 64 -23.33 11.87 -3.46
CA PRO A 64 -24.04 13.14 -3.48
C PRO A 64 -23.12 14.11 -2.76
N LYS A 65 -22.66 15.14 -3.47
CA LYS A 65 -21.85 16.19 -2.85
C LYS A 65 -22.68 16.61 -1.65
N GLU A 66 -22.26 16.23 -0.44
CA GLU A 66 -22.65 16.99 0.72
C GLU A 66 -22.25 18.40 0.33
N GLU A 67 -23.24 19.27 0.20
CA GLU A 67 -23.02 20.66 -0.11
C GLU A 67 -21.89 21.10 0.79
N ASP A 68 -20.78 21.57 0.19
CA ASP A 68 -19.76 22.31 0.90
C ASP A 68 -20.53 23.40 1.63
N LYS A 69 -20.81 23.16 2.92
CA LYS A 69 -21.20 24.23 3.82
C LYS A 69 -19.98 25.13 3.82
N GLN A 70 -20.04 26.15 2.99
CA GLN A 70 -19.24 27.35 3.10
C GLN A 70 -19.58 27.96 4.45
N ASP A 71 -19.03 27.39 5.51
CA ASP A 71 -18.80 28.14 6.72
C ASP A 71 -17.38 28.66 6.59
N GLY A 72 -17.27 29.87 6.06
CA GLY A 72 -16.05 30.68 6.01
C GLY A 72 -15.60 31.13 7.39
N SER A 73 -15.67 30.24 8.39
CA SER A 73 -15.03 30.42 9.68
C SER A 73 -13.67 29.75 9.60
N LEU A 74 -12.61 30.55 9.68
CA LEU A 74 -11.21 30.07 9.80
C LEU A 74 -10.95 29.31 11.12
N ILE A 75 -11.99 29.00 11.89
CA ILE A 75 -11.94 28.38 13.21
C ILE A 75 -13.10 27.37 13.28
N HIS A 76 -12.78 26.08 13.22
CA HIS A 76 -13.70 25.00 13.59
C HIS A 76 -13.54 24.73 15.09
N ASP A 77 -14.65 24.70 15.83
CA ASP A 77 -14.68 24.68 17.31
C ASP A 77 -14.26 23.32 17.92
N SER A 78 -13.95 22.31 17.08
CA SER A 78 -13.61 20.97 17.51
C SER A 78 -12.54 20.34 16.62
N VAL A 79 -11.55 19.69 17.25
CA VAL A 79 -10.50 18.95 16.55
C VAL A 79 -11.09 17.69 15.90
N THR A 80 -10.92 17.56 14.59
CA THR A 80 -11.34 16.39 13.81
C THR A 80 -10.17 15.43 13.57
N ALA A 81 -10.48 14.23 13.06
CA ALA A 81 -9.45 13.26 12.68
C ALA A 81 -8.54 13.79 11.56
N ASP A 82 -9.06 14.65 10.68
CA ASP A 82 -8.30 15.23 9.57
C ASP A 82 -7.29 16.28 10.07
N ASP A 83 -7.61 17.03 11.13
CA ASP A 83 -6.69 17.96 11.77
C ASP A 83 -5.51 17.22 12.42
N ILE A 84 -5.80 16.11 13.12
CA ILE A 84 -4.78 15.23 13.70
C ILE A 84 -3.89 14.65 12.60
N ALA A 85 -4.51 14.16 11.51
CA ALA A 85 -3.78 13.61 10.38
C ALA A 85 -2.89 14.66 9.69
N ALA A 86 -3.34 15.90 9.54
CA ALA A 86 -2.55 16.98 8.96
C ALA A 86 -1.32 17.31 9.81
N VAL A 87 -1.47 17.36 11.14
CA VAL A 87 -0.36 17.62 12.07
C VAL A 87 0.64 16.45 12.06
N VAL A 88 0.17 15.21 12.16
CA VAL A 88 1.02 14.01 12.12
C VAL A 88 1.75 13.91 10.78
N SER A 89 1.07 14.19 9.66
CA SER A 89 1.71 14.21 8.33
C SER A 89 2.79 15.27 8.22
N ARG A 90 2.58 16.46 8.81
CA ARG A 90 3.57 17.53 8.82
C ARG A 90 4.79 17.19 9.68
N ILE A 91 4.58 16.54 10.82
CA ILE A 91 5.66 16.15 11.75
C ILE A 91 6.48 14.99 11.18
N THR A 92 5.80 13.97 10.66
CA THR A 92 6.44 12.74 10.19
C THR A 92 6.91 12.80 8.74
N GLY A 93 6.39 13.75 7.95
CA GLY A 93 6.53 13.76 6.49
C GLY A 93 5.73 12.65 5.79
N ILE A 94 4.99 11.82 6.54
CA ILE A 94 4.24 10.68 6.03
C ILE A 94 2.75 11.06 5.96
N PRO A 95 2.14 11.16 4.77
CA PRO A 95 0.74 11.51 4.66
C PRO A 95 -0.16 10.40 5.22
N VAL A 96 -0.84 10.69 6.33
CA VAL A 96 -1.78 9.82 7.06
C VAL A 96 -3.26 10.09 6.74
N SER A 97 -3.56 11.06 5.88
CA SER A 97 -4.94 11.30 5.45
C SER A 97 -5.50 10.08 4.70
N LYS A 98 -6.81 9.84 4.85
CA LYS A 98 -7.55 8.93 3.96
C LYS A 98 -7.28 9.35 2.52
N LEU A 99 -7.10 8.37 1.64
CA LEU A 99 -6.87 8.58 0.22
C LEU A 99 -7.85 9.60 -0.36
N THR A 100 -7.37 10.82 -0.61
CA THR A 100 -8.15 11.85 -1.32
C THR A 100 -8.27 11.43 -2.79
N SER A 101 -9.34 11.81 -3.48
CA SER A 101 -9.60 11.36 -4.87
C SER A 101 -8.40 11.59 -5.81
N GLY A 102 -7.66 12.69 -5.63
CA GLY A 102 -6.43 12.97 -6.39
C GLY A 102 -5.25 12.03 -6.07
N HIS A 103 -5.10 11.59 -4.81
CA HIS A 103 -4.08 10.61 -4.43
C HIS A 103 -4.39 9.23 -5.01
N ILE A 104 -5.67 8.85 -5.07
CA ILE A 104 -6.12 7.60 -5.69
C ILE A 104 -5.77 7.61 -7.18
N GLN A 105 -6.19 8.64 -7.91
CA GLN A 105 -5.88 8.75 -9.34
C GLN A 105 -4.39 8.72 -9.61
N LYS A 106 -3.59 9.38 -8.76
CA LYS A 106 -2.12 9.30 -8.85
C LYS A 106 -1.65 7.84 -8.74
N LEU A 107 -2.11 7.08 -7.75
CA LEU A 107 -1.72 5.67 -7.54
C LEU A 107 -2.17 4.72 -8.67
N VAL A 108 -3.30 5.02 -9.32
CA VAL A 108 -3.76 4.24 -10.49
C VAL A 108 -2.71 4.30 -11.60
N HIS A 109 -2.19 5.49 -11.89
CA HIS A 109 -1.18 5.72 -12.94
C HIS A 109 0.28 5.53 -12.49
N MET A 110 0.51 4.84 -11.36
CA MET A 110 1.87 4.66 -10.85
C MET A 110 2.77 3.86 -11.81
N GLU A 111 2.24 2.78 -12.40
CA GLU A 111 3.00 1.94 -13.33
C GLU A 111 3.44 2.76 -14.54
N ASP A 112 2.51 3.52 -15.14
CA ASP A 112 2.79 4.40 -16.29
C ASP A 112 3.89 5.43 -15.96
N ALA A 113 3.78 6.06 -14.79
CA ALA A 113 4.73 7.07 -14.34
C ALA A 113 6.13 6.48 -14.13
N LEU A 114 6.22 5.27 -13.56
CA LEU A 114 7.49 4.58 -13.35
C LEU A 114 8.07 4.05 -14.68
N GLN A 115 7.24 3.50 -15.57
CA GLN A 115 7.63 3.01 -16.89
C GLN A 115 8.15 4.10 -17.82
N ALA A 116 7.72 5.36 -17.63
CA ALA A 116 8.26 6.49 -18.38
C ALA A 116 9.79 6.63 -18.19
N SER A 117 10.29 6.29 -17.00
CA SER A 117 11.70 6.40 -16.62
C SER A 117 12.45 5.07 -16.61
N VAL A 118 11.82 3.98 -16.15
CA VAL A 118 12.42 2.66 -16.03
C VAL A 118 11.84 1.75 -17.11
N ARG A 119 12.62 1.47 -18.15
CA ARG A 119 12.17 0.71 -19.33
C ARG A 119 12.47 -0.78 -19.19
N GLY A 120 11.48 -1.62 -19.53
CA GLY A 120 11.64 -3.08 -19.65
C GLY A 120 11.66 -3.86 -18.33
N GLN A 121 11.24 -3.23 -17.22
CA GLN A 121 11.16 -3.85 -15.89
C GLN A 121 9.71 -3.98 -15.41
N ASP A 122 8.80 -4.33 -16.31
CA ASP A 122 7.35 -4.26 -16.08
C ASP A 122 6.88 -5.09 -14.88
N GLU A 123 7.46 -6.28 -14.69
CA GLU A 123 7.14 -7.15 -13.55
C GLU A 123 7.54 -6.52 -12.21
N ALA A 124 8.75 -5.95 -12.14
CA ALA A 124 9.25 -5.29 -10.94
C ALA A 124 8.42 -4.03 -10.62
N ILE A 125 8.09 -3.24 -11.66
CA ILE A 125 7.24 -2.04 -11.52
C ILE A 125 5.86 -2.43 -11.00
N LYS A 126 5.21 -3.43 -11.61
CA LYS A 126 3.89 -3.92 -11.19
C LYS A 126 3.90 -4.44 -9.75
N ALA A 127 4.92 -5.22 -9.36
CA ALA A 127 5.05 -5.74 -8.00
C ALA A 127 5.18 -4.60 -6.97
N VAL A 128 6.00 -3.59 -7.26
CA VAL A 128 6.16 -2.40 -6.40
C VAL A 128 4.86 -1.62 -6.30
N SER A 129 4.22 -1.33 -7.43
CA SER A 129 2.98 -0.56 -7.47
C SER A 129 1.83 -1.24 -6.72
N ASN A 130 1.70 -2.56 -6.84
CA ASN A 130 0.70 -3.32 -6.09
C ASN A 130 0.91 -3.24 -4.57
N ALA A 131 2.16 -3.38 -4.09
CA ALA A 131 2.42 -3.31 -2.67
C ALA A 131 2.11 -1.92 -2.08
N VAL A 132 2.43 -0.85 -2.82
CA VAL A 132 2.07 0.51 -2.39
C VAL A 132 0.56 0.72 -2.37
N ARG A 133 -0.17 0.22 -3.38
CA ARG A 133 -1.65 0.29 -3.39
C ARG A 133 -2.26 -0.46 -2.22
N LEU A 134 -1.76 -1.66 -1.89
CA LEU A 134 -2.21 -2.45 -0.74
C LEU A 134 -2.03 -1.69 0.58
N GLN A 135 -0.87 -1.08 0.79
CA GLN A 135 -0.62 -0.31 2.00
C GLN A 135 -1.51 0.94 2.08
N ARG A 136 -1.69 1.64 0.97
CA ARG A 136 -2.56 2.84 0.93
C ARG A 136 -4.03 2.50 1.13
N ALA A 137 -4.45 1.27 0.79
CA ALA A 137 -5.77 0.74 1.10
C ALA A 137 -5.91 0.26 2.54
N GLY A 138 -4.84 0.29 3.35
CA GLY A 138 -4.84 -0.19 4.74
C GLY A 138 -4.91 -1.72 4.85
N LEU A 139 -4.54 -2.45 3.79
CA LEU A 139 -4.57 -3.92 3.75
C LEU A 139 -3.23 -4.55 4.17
N SER A 140 -2.24 -3.74 4.56
CA SER A 140 -0.96 -4.21 5.09
C SER A 140 -1.01 -4.43 6.60
N GLY A 141 -0.41 -5.51 7.11
CA GLY A 141 -0.41 -5.81 8.55
C GLY A 141 0.39 -4.80 9.40
N ASP A 142 -0.10 -4.51 10.60
CA ASP A 142 0.31 -3.42 11.51
C ASP A 142 1.75 -3.48 12.08
N ASN A 143 2.57 -4.45 11.68
CA ASN A 143 3.90 -4.64 12.29
C ASN A 143 4.97 -5.14 11.30
N ARG A 144 4.85 -4.74 10.03
CA ARG A 144 5.78 -5.10 8.96
C ARG A 144 6.10 -3.88 8.10
N PRO A 145 7.28 -3.83 7.46
CA PRO A 145 7.53 -2.84 6.42
C PRO A 145 6.43 -2.88 5.37
N LEU A 146 6.11 -1.71 4.80
CA LEU A 146 5.14 -1.56 3.70
C LEU A 146 5.34 -2.62 2.61
N ALA A 147 6.60 -2.80 2.22
CA ALA A 147 7.05 -3.88 1.37
C ALA A 147 8.54 -4.11 1.57
N SER A 148 9.00 -5.33 1.30
CA SER A 148 10.41 -5.66 1.21
C SER A 148 10.67 -6.31 -0.14
N PHE A 149 11.56 -5.71 -0.92
CA PHE A 149 11.87 -6.15 -2.28
C PHE A 149 13.34 -6.56 -2.39
N PHE A 150 13.59 -7.59 -3.20
CA PHE A 150 14.94 -8.00 -3.56
C PHE A 150 15.10 -8.00 -5.08
N PHE A 151 15.75 -6.97 -5.61
CA PHE A 151 15.92 -6.80 -7.05
C PHE A 151 17.17 -7.53 -7.57
N LEU A 152 16.94 -8.63 -8.30
CA LEU A 152 17.98 -9.43 -8.96
C LEU A 152 18.17 -9.00 -10.42
N GLY A 153 19.36 -9.25 -10.98
CA GLY A 153 19.70 -8.86 -12.36
C GLY A 153 21.11 -8.26 -12.54
N PRO A 154 21.52 -7.94 -13.77
CA PRO A 154 22.80 -7.33 -14.07
C PRO A 154 22.95 -5.91 -13.48
N THR A 155 24.17 -5.37 -13.49
CA THR A 155 24.41 -3.95 -13.23
C THR A 155 23.82 -3.10 -14.36
N GLY A 156 23.36 -1.89 -14.03
CA GLY A 156 22.87 -0.92 -15.03
C GLY A 156 21.44 -1.14 -15.55
N VAL A 157 20.74 -2.21 -15.17
CA VAL A 157 19.37 -2.51 -15.66
C VAL A 157 18.25 -1.68 -15.02
N GLY A 158 18.58 -0.71 -14.16
CA GLY A 158 17.60 0.22 -13.57
C GLY A 158 17.08 -0.13 -12.18
N LYS A 159 17.68 -1.10 -11.46
CA LYS A 159 17.26 -1.47 -10.09
C LYS A 159 17.28 -0.29 -9.11
N THR A 160 18.40 0.44 -9.06
CA THR A 160 18.55 1.61 -8.19
C THR A 160 17.71 2.78 -8.69
N GLU A 161 17.54 2.89 -10.01
CA GLU A 161 16.73 3.95 -10.62
C GLU A 161 15.25 3.79 -10.27
N LEU A 162 14.74 2.55 -10.23
CA LEU A 162 13.38 2.26 -9.78
C LEU A 162 13.13 2.77 -8.35
N CYS A 163 14.09 2.56 -7.43
CA CYS A 163 13.98 3.09 -6.07
C CYS A 163 13.90 4.62 -6.03
N LYS A 164 14.74 5.30 -6.82
CA LYS A 164 14.74 6.78 -6.91
C LYS A 164 13.44 7.31 -7.49
N LYS A 165 12.95 6.72 -8.59
CA LYS A 165 11.70 7.13 -9.23
C LYS A 165 10.49 6.84 -8.34
N LEU A 166 10.51 5.75 -7.59
CA LEU A 166 9.50 5.46 -6.58
C LEU A 166 9.48 6.54 -5.49
N ALA A 167 10.64 6.93 -4.96
CA ALA A 167 10.72 8.02 -3.99
C ALA A 167 10.26 9.36 -4.57
N GLY A 168 10.69 9.70 -5.79
CA GLY A 168 10.21 10.87 -6.52
C GLY A 168 8.69 10.86 -6.71
N PHE A 169 8.10 9.70 -7.00
CA PHE A 169 6.67 9.56 -7.16
C PHE A 169 5.90 9.74 -5.83
N LEU A 170 6.36 9.09 -4.75
CA LEU A 170 5.67 9.06 -3.47
C LEU A 170 5.89 10.32 -2.64
N PHE A 171 7.10 10.86 -2.63
CA PHE A 171 7.53 11.96 -1.76
C PHE A 171 7.85 13.25 -2.52
N SER A 172 7.64 13.26 -3.85
CA SER A 172 7.99 14.39 -4.73
C SER A 172 9.49 14.74 -4.74
N THR A 173 10.34 13.85 -4.21
CA THR A 173 11.80 13.98 -4.24
C THR A 173 12.47 12.61 -4.33
N GLU A 174 13.49 12.51 -5.17
CA GLU A 174 14.34 11.31 -5.25
C GLU A 174 15.32 11.22 -4.08
N SER A 175 15.56 12.34 -3.38
CA SER A 175 16.48 12.39 -2.23
C SER A 175 15.93 11.74 -0.98
N ALA A 176 14.64 11.40 -0.96
CA ALA A 176 14.01 10.65 0.13
C ALA A 176 14.46 9.18 0.17
N VAL A 177 15.27 8.72 -0.79
CA VAL A 177 15.89 7.40 -0.72
C VAL A 177 17.05 7.43 0.27
N VAL A 178 16.87 6.75 1.41
CA VAL A 178 17.98 6.38 2.27
C VAL A 178 18.76 5.25 1.60
N ARG A 179 20.03 5.52 1.27
CA ARG A 179 20.90 4.57 0.56
C ARG A 179 22.05 4.13 1.46
N PHE A 180 22.24 2.83 1.56
CA PHE A 180 23.39 2.21 2.19
C PHE A 180 24.22 1.46 1.15
N ASP A 181 25.52 1.70 1.10
CA ASP A 181 26.44 0.91 0.27
C ASP A 181 26.85 -0.35 1.02
N MET A 182 26.26 -1.49 0.65
CA MET A 182 26.55 -2.78 1.29
C MET A 182 28.01 -3.23 1.13
N SER A 183 28.75 -2.65 0.17
CA SER A 183 30.19 -2.92 0.03
C SER A 183 30.99 -2.39 1.21
N GLU A 184 30.49 -1.38 1.93
CA GLU A 184 31.12 -0.83 3.13
C GLU A 184 30.87 -1.69 4.38
N PHE A 185 29.97 -2.66 4.30
CA PHE A 185 29.52 -3.50 5.43
C PHE A 185 30.01 -4.95 5.35
N GLN A 186 31.08 -5.21 4.61
CA GLN A 186 31.60 -6.58 4.41
C GLN A 186 32.24 -7.17 5.67
N GLU A 187 32.79 -6.33 6.56
CA GLU A 187 33.52 -6.76 7.74
C GLU A 187 32.61 -6.75 8.98
N LYS A 188 32.71 -7.77 9.84
CA LYS A 188 31.81 -7.96 10.99
C LYS A 188 31.68 -6.73 11.90
N HIS A 189 32.75 -5.93 12.04
CA HIS A 189 32.79 -4.76 12.92
C HIS A 189 32.24 -3.49 12.26
N THR A 190 32.01 -3.48 10.95
CA THR A 190 31.40 -2.33 10.25
C THR A 190 29.89 -2.25 10.47
N ILE A 191 29.25 -3.35 10.89
CA ILE A 191 27.82 -3.43 11.19
C ILE A 191 27.41 -2.42 12.29
N SER A 192 28.29 -2.16 13.27
CA SER A 192 28.00 -1.18 14.33
C SER A 192 27.82 0.24 13.79
N ARG A 193 28.36 0.57 12.61
CA ARG A 193 28.11 1.87 11.96
C ARG A 193 26.69 1.96 11.41
N LEU A 194 26.08 0.83 11.03
CA LEU A 194 24.71 0.78 10.51
C LEU A 194 23.67 0.87 11.63
N ILE A 195 23.85 0.08 12.70
CA ILE A 195 22.87 -0.06 13.79
C ILE A 195 23.18 0.73 15.06
N GLY A 196 24.40 1.25 15.19
CA GLY A 196 24.92 1.88 16.41
C GLY A 196 25.90 0.96 17.15
N ALA A 197 26.89 1.55 17.82
CA ALA A 197 27.79 0.79 18.68
C ALA A 197 27.07 0.36 19.98
N PRO A 198 27.43 -0.78 20.58
CA PRO A 198 26.91 -1.16 21.90
C PRO A 198 27.45 -0.26 23.01
N SER A 199 26.71 -0.18 24.14
CA SER A 199 27.08 0.66 25.29
C SER A 199 28.48 0.38 25.80
N GLY A 200 29.30 1.44 25.92
CA GLY A 200 30.69 1.35 26.37
C GLY A 200 31.73 1.21 25.25
N TYR A 201 31.33 1.21 23.97
CA TYR A 201 32.23 1.28 22.81
C TYR A 201 32.30 2.69 22.22
N VAL A 202 33.42 3.02 21.55
CA VAL A 202 33.58 4.28 20.82
C VAL A 202 32.51 4.37 19.73
N GLY A 203 31.75 5.47 19.70
CA GLY A 203 30.59 5.66 18.81
C GLY A 203 29.26 5.16 19.37
N TYR A 204 29.15 4.96 20.70
CA TYR A 204 27.85 4.67 21.36
C TYR A 204 26.92 5.89 21.40
N GLU A 205 27.48 7.10 21.51
CA GLU A 205 26.68 8.34 21.46
C GLU A 205 26.26 8.71 20.03
N ASP A 206 26.95 8.15 19.03
CA ASP A 206 26.57 8.28 17.62
C ASP A 206 25.57 7.18 17.26
N ALA A 207 24.32 7.54 17.00
CA ALA A 207 23.33 6.59 16.54
C ALA A 207 23.68 6.09 15.12
N GLY A 208 23.32 4.83 14.84
CA GLY A 208 23.67 4.17 13.58
C GLY A 208 23.07 4.86 12.36
N GLN A 209 23.72 4.72 11.20
CA GLN A 209 23.24 5.32 9.96
C GLN A 209 21.80 4.90 9.60
N LEU A 210 21.34 3.71 10.01
CA LEU A 210 19.96 3.26 9.78
C LEU A 210 18.96 3.88 10.77
N THR A 211 19.40 4.18 11.98
CA THR A 211 18.52 4.68 13.05
C THR A 211 18.31 6.19 13.00
N GLU A 212 19.23 6.94 12.37
CA GLU A 212 19.19 8.41 12.24
C GLU A 212 18.71 8.92 10.88
N ALA A 213 18.58 8.04 9.88
CA ALA A 213 18.27 8.42 8.50
C ALA A 213 16.77 8.63 8.21
#